data_AF-A0A0S7YR09-F1
#
_entry.id   AF-A0A0S7YR09-F1
#
_cell.length_a   1.000
_cell.length_b   1.000
_cell.length_c   1.000
_cell.angle_alpha   90.00
_cell.angle_beta   90.00
_cell.angle_gamma   90.00
#
_symmetry.space_group_name_H-M   'P 1'
#
loop_
_entity.id
_entity.type
_entity.pdbx_description
1 polymer ?
#
loop_
_entity_poly.entity_id
_entity_poly.type
_entity_poly.pdbx_seq_one_letter_code
_entity_poly.pdbx_strand_id
1 'polypeptide(L)'
;MTQPLTLSLTALALVVLPLSAQVRPDRDAEPQEIYSPYVERTATNANFAEGVYWGDTHLHSSYSTDAGMIGNTLGPDWAYRFARGEEVLSAAGMRTRLIRPLDFLVVSDHAENFGLAPMIAESNSELLSSEWGKMVHDMVKAGDRRGAFQQWLADAVTVGTDPIDNPRMSRTVWDRSLEFAEQYNEPGRFTTLIGFEWTSIAEIETPGNLH
;
A
#
# COMPACT_ATOMS: atom_id res chain seq x y z
N MET A 1 -106.59 36.79 15.95
CA MET A 1 -106.15 35.39 15.70
C MET A 1 -104.62 35.37 15.85
N THR A 2 -104.04 35.41 17.05
CA THR A 2 -103.79 34.28 17.97
C THR A 2 -103.42 32.99 17.25
N GLN A 3 -102.15 32.60 17.27
CA GLN A 3 -101.68 31.21 17.43
C GLN A 3 -100.19 31.18 17.84
N PRO A 4 -99.73 30.11 18.51
CA PRO A 4 -98.85 30.20 19.68
C PRO A 4 -97.45 29.58 19.48
N LEU A 5 -96.63 29.69 20.54
CA LEU A 5 -95.46 28.85 20.80
C LEU A 5 -95.84 27.36 20.87
N THR A 6 -94.98 26.51 20.30
CA THR A 6 -94.73 25.14 20.80
C THR A 6 -93.34 24.65 20.42
N LEU A 7 -92.54 24.34 21.45
CA LEU A 7 -91.36 23.49 21.36
C LEU A 7 -91.76 22.08 20.89
N SER A 8 -90.89 21.43 20.12
CA SER A 8 -90.72 19.98 20.25
C SER A 8 -89.30 19.54 19.89
N LEU A 9 -88.70 18.85 20.86
CA LEU A 9 -87.49 18.04 20.79
C LEU A 9 -87.50 17.13 19.55
N THR A 10 -86.34 16.94 18.91
CA THR A 10 -86.02 15.59 18.40
C THR A 10 -84.51 15.37 18.23
N ALA A 11 -84.03 14.38 19.00
CA ALA A 11 -82.91 13.46 18.76
C ALA A 11 -81.54 14.02 18.31
N LEU A 12 -80.62 14.10 19.29
CA LEU A 12 -79.18 14.10 19.07
C LEU A 12 -78.76 12.72 18.53
N ALA A 13 -78.64 12.59 17.20
CA ALA A 13 -77.99 11.43 16.58
C ALA A 13 -76.48 11.63 16.67
N LEU A 14 -75.82 10.90 17.57
CA LEU A 14 -74.37 10.80 17.64
C LEU A 14 -73.88 10.04 16.39
N VAL A 15 -73.50 10.77 15.34
CA VAL A 15 -72.83 10.16 14.19
C VAL A 15 -71.40 9.85 14.61
N VAL A 16 -71.15 8.59 14.95
CA VAL A 16 -69.78 8.06 15.05
C VAL A 16 -69.24 7.96 13.62
N LEU A 17 -68.56 9.01 13.16
CA LEU A 17 -67.75 8.92 11.95
C LEU A 17 -66.58 7.98 12.26
N PRO A 18 -66.33 6.94 11.45
CA PRO A 18 -65.10 6.18 11.58
C PRO A 18 -63.95 7.16 11.30
N LEU A 19 -63.11 7.38 12.32
CA LEU A 19 -61.86 8.10 12.15
C LEU A 19 -60.95 7.21 11.31
N SER A 20 -61.07 7.30 9.98
CA SER A 20 -60.03 6.82 9.09
C SER A 20 -58.79 7.66 9.38
N ALA A 21 -57.90 7.14 10.22
CA ALA A 21 -56.55 7.63 10.32
C ALA A 21 -55.92 7.48 8.93
N GLN A 22 -56.01 8.53 8.12
CA GLN A 22 -55.16 8.63 6.93
C GLN A 22 -53.74 8.72 7.47
N VAL A 23 -53.01 7.61 7.35
CA VAL A 23 -51.55 7.66 7.33
C VAL A 23 -51.22 8.68 6.26
N ARG A 24 -50.78 9.87 6.68
CA ARG A 24 -50.13 10.77 5.74
C ARG A 24 -48.95 9.98 5.21
N PRO A 25 -48.83 9.75 3.90
CA PRO A 25 -47.55 9.26 3.38
C PRO A 25 -46.51 10.21 3.94
N ASP A 26 -45.51 9.65 4.59
CA ASP A 26 -44.34 10.41 5.01
C ASP A 26 -43.94 11.21 3.78
N ARG A 27 -43.87 12.54 3.91
CA ARG A 27 -43.50 13.39 2.79
C ARG A 27 -42.22 12.79 2.23
N ASP A 28 -42.22 12.50 0.94
CA ASP A 28 -41.08 11.95 0.21
C ASP A 28 -39.82 12.54 0.81
N ALA A 29 -39.08 11.73 1.58
CA ALA A 29 -37.84 12.20 2.17
C ALA A 29 -36.98 12.58 0.97
N GLU A 30 -36.75 13.88 0.79
CA GLU A 30 -35.85 14.39 -0.24
C GLU A 30 -34.61 13.51 -0.22
N PRO A 31 -34.21 12.91 -1.36
CA PRO A 31 -33.06 12.02 -1.38
C PRO A 31 -31.93 12.76 -0.70
N GLN A 32 -31.39 12.22 0.40
CA GLN A 32 -30.22 12.83 1.01
C GLN A 32 -29.17 12.92 -0.08
N GLU A 33 -28.74 14.14 -0.42
CA GLU A 33 -27.60 14.34 -1.30
C GLU A 33 -26.42 13.64 -0.61
N ILE A 34 -26.06 12.47 -1.14
CA ILE A 34 -24.87 11.75 -0.71
C ILE A 34 -23.71 12.62 -1.20
N TYR A 35 -23.19 13.48 -0.33
CA TYR A 35 -22.03 14.31 -0.66
C TYR A 35 -20.84 13.41 -0.94
N SER A 36 -20.58 13.22 -2.23
CA SER A 36 -19.41 12.56 -2.74
C SER A 36 -18.93 13.35 -3.95
N PRO A 37 -18.07 14.36 -3.74
CA PRO A 37 -17.66 15.28 -4.80
C PRO A 37 -16.93 14.57 -5.95
N TYR A 38 -16.45 13.35 -5.72
CA TYR A 38 -15.86 12.48 -6.74
C TYR A 38 -16.94 11.76 -7.56
N VAL A 39 -18.00 11.27 -6.92
CA VAL A 39 -19.13 10.61 -7.60
C VAL A 39 -19.99 11.61 -8.38
N GLU A 40 -20.29 12.77 -7.79
CA GLU A 40 -21.00 13.88 -8.47
C GLU A 40 -20.25 14.37 -9.70
N ARG A 41 -18.91 14.42 -9.63
CA ARG A 41 -18.06 14.76 -10.77
C ARG A 41 -18.11 13.71 -11.88
N THR A 42 -18.07 12.41 -11.55
CA THR A 42 -18.20 11.34 -12.56
C THR A 42 -19.60 11.25 -13.17
N ALA A 43 -20.64 11.68 -12.44
CA ALA A 43 -22.01 11.71 -12.94
C ALA A 43 -22.27 12.84 -13.95
N THR A 44 -21.49 13.93 -13.87
CA THR A 44 -21.62 15.11 -14.72
C THR A 44 -20.60 15.14 -15.87
N ASN A 45 -19.46 14.46 -15.71
CA ASN A 45 -18.44 14.28 -16.73
C ASN A 45 -18.18 12.77 -16.94
N ALA A 46 -18.77 12.19 -17.98
CA ALA A 46 -18.66 10.76 -18.33
C ALA A 46 -17.27 10.35 -18.85
N ASN A 47 -16.27 11.23 -18.74
CA ASN A 47 -14.91 10.92 -19.13
C ASN A 47 -14.22 10.15 -17.99
N PHE A 48 -14.39 8.82 -17.99
CA PHE A 48 -13.83 7.90 -16.99
C PHE A 48 -12.29 7.90 -16.90
N ALA A 49 -11.59 8.66 -17.75
CA ALA A 49 -10.13 8.73 -17.84
C ALA A 49 -9.51 9.93 -17.08
N GLU A 50 -10.27 10.67 -16.27
CA GLU A 50 -9.67 11.62 -15.33
C GLU A 50 -8.96 10.87 -14.19
N GLY A 51 -7.68 11.18 -13.95
CA GLY A 51 -6.89 10.54 -12.89
C GLY A 51 -6.32 9.17 -13.25
N VAL A 52 -5.99 8.92 -14.52
CA VAL A 52 -5.14 7.77 -14.90
C VAL A 52 -3.71 8.04 -14.43
N TYR A 53 -3.25 7.25 -13.46
CA TYR A 53 -1.89 7.30 -12.92
C TYR A 53 -1.04 6.17 -13.49
N TRP A 54 0.20 6.48 -13.81
CA TRP A 54 1.21 5.54 -14.27
C TRP A 54 2.18 5.28 -13.13
N GLY A 55 2.31 4.05 -12.70
CA GLY A 55 3.26 3.69 -11.67
C GLY A 55 3.71 2.26 -11.80
N ASP A 56 4.76 1.95 -11.05
CA ASP A 56 5.28 0.60 -10.89
C ASP A 56 4.96 0.14 -9.47
N THR A 57 4.44 -1.08 -9.37
CA THR A 57 4.03 -1.69 -8.10
C THR A 57 5.02 -2.71 -7.58
N HIS A 58 6.05 -3.05 -8.38
CA HIS A 58 7.00 -4.10 -8.06
C HIS A 58 8.43 -3.70 -8.47
N LEU A 59 9.14 -2.99 -7.58
CA LEU A 59 10.52 -2.56 -7.80
C LEU A 59 11.41 -2.89 -6.62
N HIS A 60 12.57 -3.49 -6.93
CA HIS A 60 13.59 -3.86 -5.95
C HIS A 60 14.75 -2.86 -5.99
N SER A 61 15.10 -2.35 -4.83
CA SER A 61 16.27 -1.51 -4.59
C SER A 61 17.44 -2.35 -4.04
N SER A 62 18.56 -1.71 -3.71
CA SER A 62 19.67 -2.39 -3.04
C SER A 62 19.33 -2.85 -1.62
N TYR A 63 18.19 -2.44 -1.07
CA TYR A 63 17.70 -2.92 0.23
C TYR A 63 17.01 -4.27 0.12
N SER A 64 16.47 -4.61 -1.05
CA SER A 64 16.02 -5.99 -1.29
C SER A 64 17.20 -6.94 -1.22
N THR A 65 17.02 -8.04 -0.49
CA THR A 65 18.09 -9.03 -0.33
C THR A 65 18.47 -9.64 -1.67
N ASP A 66 17.50 -9.97 -2.52
CA ASP A 66 17.73 -10.57 -3.83
C ASP A 66 18.50 -9.67 -4.80
N ALA A 67 18.23 -8.36 -4.83
CA ALA A 67 18.86 -7.41 -5.72
C ALA A 67 20.21 -6.92 -5.15
N GLY A 68 20.23 -6.53 -3.88
CA GLY A 68 21.42 -6.03 -3.20
C GLY A 68 22.52 -7.08 -3.09
N MET A 69 22.17 -8.33 -2.75
CA MET A 69 23.13 -9.42 -2.63
C MET A 69 23.64 -9.92 -3.98
N ILE A 70 23.05 -9.55 -5.11
CA ILE A 70 23.58 -9.94 -6.43
C ILE A 70 24.18 -8.77 -7.22
N GLY A 71 24.33 -7.60 -6.59
CA GLY A 71 25.14 -6.50 -7.12
C GLY A 71 24.39 -5.23 -7.46
N ASN A 72 23.08 -5.13 -7.19
CA ASN A 72 22.41 -3.84 -7.23
C ASN A 72 22.93 -2.94 -6.10
N THR A 73 23.44 -1.76 -6.44
CA THR A 73 23.96 -0.78 -5.48
C THR A 73 23.07 0.46 -5.35
N LEU A 74 21.95 0.53 -6.07
CA LEU A 74 21.05 1.68 -6.08
C LEU A 74 19.98 1.50 -4.99
N GLY A 75 20.05 2.36 -3.96
CA GLY A 75 19.08 2.38 -2.86
C GLY A 75 17.70 2.94 -3.26
N PRO A 76 16.74 2.95 -2.31
CA PRO A 76 15.40 3.49 -2.52
C PRO A 76 15.40 4.94 -3.02
N ASP A 77 16.38 5.74 -2.58
CA ASP A 77 16.57 7.12 -3.03
C ASP A 77 16.76 7.22 -4.54
N TRP A 78 17.61 6.38 -5.11
CA TRP A 78 17.83 6.33 -6.56
C TRP A 78 16.64 5.78 -7.31
N ALA A 79 15.91 4.82 -6.73
CA ALA A 79 14.68 4.29 -7.31
C ALA A 79 13.62 5.40 -7.46
N TYR A 80 13.40 6.20 -6.42
CA TYR A 80 12.46 7.33 -6.48
C TYR A 80 12.90 8.41 -7.47
N ARG A 81 14.20 8.77 -7.51
CA ARG A 81 14.75 9.69 -8.51
C ARG A 81 14.50 9.21 -9.93
N PHE A 82 14.76 7.93 -10.20
CA PHE A 82 14.54 7.32 -11.50
C PHE A 82 13.06 7.36 -11.90
N ALA A 83 12.16 7.00 -10.99
CA ALA A 83 10.71 7.08 -11.20
C ALA A 83 10.23 8.52 -11.48
N ARG A 84 10.82 9.51 -10.81
CA ARG A 84 10.58 10.95 -11.07
C ARG A 84 11.18 11.45 -12.39
N GLY A 85 11.85 10.57 -13.13
CA GLY A 85 12.42 10.85 -14.45
C GLY A 85 13.79 11.52 -14.43
N GLU A 86 14.52 11.42 -13.32
CA GLU A 86 15.94 11.78 -13.27
C GLU A 86 16.77 10.74 -14.04
N GLU A 87 17.91 11.18 -14.60
CA GLU A 87 18.88 10.24 -15.17
C GLU A 87 19.68 9.61 -14.01
N VAL A 88 19.83 8.29 -14.04
CA VAL A 88 20.61 7.54 -13.04
C VAL A 88 21.66 6.67 -13.73
N LEU A 89 22.73 6.35 -13.01
CA LEU A 89 23.74 5.38 -13.43
C LEU A 89 23.37 4.02 -12.84
N SER A 90 23.05 3.03 -13.67
CA SER A 90 22.73 1.68 -13.21
C SER A 90 23.92 1.00 -12.56
N ALA A 91 23.68 -0.05 -11.78
CA ALA A 91 24.74 -0.85 -11.17
C ALA A 91 25.70 -1.48 -12.20
N ALA A 92 25.25 -1.65 -13.46
CA ALA A 92 26.06 -2.09 -14.58
C ALA A 92 26.84 -0.95 -15.28
N GLY A 93 26.76 0.27 -14.78
CA GLY A 93 27.46 1.44 -15.33
C GLY A 93 26.78 2.09 -16.55
N MET A 94 25.50 1.77 -16.80
CA MET A 94 24.75 2.37 -17.91
C MET A 94 23.95 3.57 -17.43
N ARG A 95 24.06 4.71 -18.13
CA ARG A 95 23.15 5.84 -17.92
C ARG A 95 21.76 5.45 -18.43
N THR A 96 20.76 5.59 -17.57
CA THR A 96 19.38 5.23 -17.86
C THR A 96 18.42 6.31 -17.39
N ARG A 97 17.30 6.45 -18.12
CA ARG A 97 16.21 7.39 -17.81
C ARG A 97 14.90 6.84 -18.36
N LEU A 98 13.81 6.97 -17.62
CA LEU A 98 12.48 6.66 -18.13
C LEU A 98 12.07 7.61 -19.27
N ILE A 99 11.39 7.08 -20.29
CA ILE A 99 10.80 7.89 -21.37
C ILE A 99 9.73 8.85 -20.81
N ARG A 100 9.04 8.40 -19.76
CA ARG A 100 8.01 9.14 -19.03
C ARG A 100 8.24 8.95 -17.52
N PRO A 101 8.27 10.03 -16.72
CA PRO A 101 8.19 9.93 -15.27
C PRO A 101 6.90 9.25 -14.80
N LEU A 102 6.98 8.48 -13.73
CA LEU A 102 5.85 7.85 -13.07
C LEU A 102 5.15 8.85 -12.13
N ASP A 103 3.87 8.61 -11.91
CA ASP A 103 3.02 9.32 -10.95
C ASP A 103 3.15 8.71 -9.54
N PHE A 104 3.51 7.43 -9.44
CA PHE A 104 3.85 6.77 -8.17
C PHE A 104 4.85 5.62 -8.35
N LEU A 105 5.53 5.26 -7.27
CA LEU A 105 6.37 4.07 -7.21
C LEU A 105 6.15 3.33 -5.89
N VAL A 106 5.91 2.02 -5.97
CA VAL A 106 6.06 1.11 -4.84
C VAL A 106 7.47 0.53 -4.85
N VAL A 107 8.27 0.84 -3.84
CA VAL A 107 9.51 0.10 -3.57
C VAL A 107 9.11 -1.12 -2.76
N SER A 108 9.19 -2.30 -3.37
CA SER A 108 8.66 -3.57 -2.88
C SER A 108 9.79 -4.55 -2.60
N ASP A 109 10.78 -4.12 -1.83
CA ASP A 109 11.92 -4.96 -1.45
C ASP A 109 11.47 -6.23 -0.71
N HIS A 110 12.27 -7.29 -0.80
CA HIS A 110 12.01 -8.53 -0.06
C HIS A 110 11.87 -8.29 1.45
N ALA A 111 10.84 -8.91 2.03
CA ALA A 111 10.65 -8.93 3.47
C ALA A 111 11.74 -9.75 4.19
N GLU A 112 12.22 -10.83 3.56
CA GLU A 112 13.20 -11.73 4.16
C GLU A 112 14.57 -11.05 4.28
N ASN A 113 14.95 -10.77 5.53
CA ASN A 113 16.18 -10.03 5.88
C ASN A 113 16.30 -8.66 5.17
N PHE A 114 15.18 -7.93 5.04
CA PHE A 114 15.13 -6.58 4.47
C PHE A 114 16.32 -5.71 4.91
N GLY A 115 17.06 -5.17 3.94
CA GLY A 115 18.25 -4.35 4.17
C GLY A 115 19.54 -5.12 4.48
N LEU A 116 19.61 -6.43 4.20
CA LEU A 116 20.81 -7.23 4.45
C LEU A 116 22.05 -6.68 3.74
N ALA A 117 21.94 -6.37 2.45
CA ALA A 117 23.07 -5.89 1.65
C ALA A 117 23.71 -4.59 2.17
N PRO A 118 22.96 -3.50 2.46
CA PRO A 118 23.55 -2.30 3.05
C PRO A 118 24.13 -2.57 4.45
N MET A 119 23.50 -3.40 5.27
CA MET A 119 24.04 -3.75 6.59
C MET A 119 25.38 -4.51 6.49
N ILE A 120 25.53 -5.39 5.50
CA ILE A 120 26.80 -6.05 5.19
C ILE A 120 27.83 -5.03 4.69
N ALA A 121 27.44 -4.13 3.78
CA ALA A 121 28.33 -3.11 3.22
C ALA A 121 28.91 -2.23 4.33
N GLU A 122 28.07 -1.80 5.26
CA GLU A 122 28.40 -0.97 6.43
C GLU A 122 29.17 -1.71 7.52
N SER A 123 29.24 -3.05 7.47
CA SER A 123 29.73 -3.88 8.58
C SER A 123 29.00 -3.52 9.88
N ASN A 124 27.66 -3.41 9.79
CA ASN A 124 26.81 -2.92 10.87
C ASN A 124 26.89 -3.82 12.11
N SER A 125 27.00 -3.22 13.30
CA SER A 125 27.14 -3.97 14.55
C SER A 125 25.94 -4.84 14.92
N GLU A 126 24.71 -4.43 14.56
CA GLU A 126 23.50 -5.22 14.82
C GLU A 126 23.43 -6.47 13.93
N LEU A 127 23.97 -6.38 12.70
CA LEU A 127 24.17 -7.56 11.84
C LEU A 127 25.25 -8.48 12.42
N LEU A 128 26.38 -7.90 12.82
CA LEU A 128 27.54 -8.67 13.32
C LEU A 128 27.31 -9.31 14.70
N SER A 129 26.27 -8.89 15.44
CA SER A 129 25.87 -9.56 16.68
C SER A 129 25.14 -10.89 16.45
N SER A 130 24.64 -11.15 15.24
CA SER A 130 24.10 -12.46 14.85
C SER A 130 25.24 -13.35 14.33
N GLU A 131 25.32 -14.60 14.80
CA GLU A 131 26.30 -15.57 14.27
C GLU A 131 26.09 -15.79 12.76
N TRP A 132 24.83 -15.92 12.33
CA TRP A 132 24.48 -16.06 10.92
C TRP A 132 24.77 -14.79 10.13
N GLY A 133 24.39 -13.62 10.68
CA GLY A 133 24.66 -12.31 10.08
C GLY A 133 26.15 -12.07 9.86
N LYS A 134 26.98 -12.45 10.85
CA LYS A 134 28.44 -12.41 10.75
C LYS A 134 28.97 -13.37 9.69
N MET A 135 28.45 -14.59 9.61
CA MET A 135 28.85 -15.58 8.61
C MET A 135 28.62 -15.03 7.18
N VAL A 136 27.40 -14.57 6.86
CA VAL A 136 27.11 -14.05 5.51
C VAL A 136 27.89 -12.78 5.20
N HIS A 137 28.08 -11.91 6.20
CA HIS A 137 28.96 -10.74 6.07
C HIS A 137 30.38 -11.15 5.69
N ASP A 138 30.99 -12.08 6.42
CA ASP A 138 32.38 -12.50 6.22
C ASP A 138 32.55 -13.17 4.85
N MET A 139 31.57 -13.97 4.39
CA MET A 139 31.54 -14.51 3.03
C MET A 139 31.55 -13.40 1.97
N VAL A 140 30.67 -12.39 2.10
CA VAL A 140 30.63 -11.27 1.14
C VAL A 140 31.94 -10.47 1.14
N LYS A 141 32.52 -10.20 2.33
CA LYS A 141 33.80 -9.48 2.44
C LYS A 141 34.99 -10.29 1.90
N ALA A 142 34.91 -11.61 1.94
CA ALA A 142 35.88 -12.51 1.31
C ALA A 142 35.69 -12.64 -0.22
N GLY A 143 34.67 -11.99 -0.80
CA GLY A 143 34.37 -12.04 -2.23
C GLY A 143 33.38 -13.14 -2.63
N ASP A 144 32.90 -13.96 -1.68
CA ASP A 144 31.93 -15.01 -1.92
C ASP A 144 30.48 -14.52 -1.74
N ARG A 145 30.11 -13.54 -2.56
CA ARG A 145 28.76 -12.99 -2.55
C ARG A 145 27.72 -14.01 -3.01
N ARG A 146 28.07 -14.86 -3.98
CA ARG A 146 27.17 -15.91 -4.48
C ARG A 146 26.90 -16.96 -3.41
N GLY A 147 27.91 -17.42 -2.67
CA GLY A 147 27.73 -18.34 -1.56
C GLY A 147 26.86 -17.74 -0.45
N ALA A 148 27.10 -16.47 -0.09
CA ALA A 148 26.26 -15.79 0.90
C ALA A 148 24.78 -15.69 0.46
N PHE A 149 24.53 -15.42 -0.83
CA PHE A 149 23.17 -15.42 -1.38
C PHE A 149 22.52 -16.81 -1.35
N GLN A 150 23.26 -17.86 -1.68
CA GLN A 150 22.76 -19.24 -1.56
C GLN A 150 22.43 -19.61 -0.12
N GLN A 151 23.21 -19.12 0.85
CA GLN A 151 22.91 -19.34 2.27
C GLN A 151 21.64 -18.63 2.71
N TRP A 152 21.40 -17.40 2.24
CA TRP A 152 20.12 -16.71 2.47
C TRP A 152 18.94 -17.48 1.87
N LEU A 153 19.06 -17.99 0.64
CA LEU A 153 18.01 -18.82 0.04
C LEU A 153 17.73 -20.08 0.87
N ALA A 154 18.78 -20.78 1.32
CA ALA A 154 18.64 -22.04 2.04
C ALA A 154 18.09 -21.84 3.46
N ASP A 155 18.63 -20.88 4.20
CA ASP A 155 18.36 -20.76 5.63
C ASP A 155 17.24 -19.77 5.97
N ALA A 156 17.01 -18.75 5.13
CA ALA A 156 15.97 -17.77 5.38
C ALA A 156 14.72 -18.07 4.54
N VAL A 157 14.86 -18.04 3.21
CA VAL A 157 13.72 -18.13 2.28
C VAL A 157 13.09 -19.52 2.29
N THR A 158 13.88 -20.58 2.07
CA THR A 158 13.38 -21.96 1.94
C THR A 158 12.81 -22.51 3.26
N VAL A 159 13.34 -22.06 4.39
CA VAL A 159 12.85 -22.47 5.71
C VAL A 159 11.71 -21.56 6.19
N GLY A 160 11.59 -20.35 5.65
CA GLY A 160 10.61 -19.35 6.11
C GLY A 160 10.93 -18.82 7.51
N THR A 161 12.22 -18.63 7.82
CA THR A 161 12.68 -18.11 9.12
C THR A 161 13.54 -16.87 8.94
N ASP A 162 13.66 -16.06 9.99
CA ASP A 162 14.65 -14.98 10.05
C ASP A 162 15.89 -15.49 10.82
N PRO A 163 17.00 -15.84 10.14
CA PRO A 163 18.20 -16.31 10.81
C PRO A 163 19.01 -15.20 11.51
N ILE A 164 18.68 -13.93 11.27
CA ILE A 164 19.29 -12.78 11.96
C ILE A 164 18.57 -12.53 13.29
N ASP A 165 17.23 -12.62 13.30
CA ASP A 165 16.33 -12.43 14.44
C ASP A 165 16.75 -11.25 15.34
N ASN A 166 16.98 -10.09 14.71
CA ASN A 166 17.39 -8.87 15.42
C ASN A 166 16.42 -7.71 15.15
N PRO A 167 15.45 -7.47 16.06
CA PRO A 167 14.48 -6.38 15.92
C PRO A 167 15.09 -4.98 15.78
N ARG A 168 16.28 -4.72 16.34
CA ARG A 168 16.96 -3.42 16.21
C ARG A 168 17.48 -3.20 14.80
N MET A 169 18.03 -4.24 14.17
CA MET A 169 18.44 -4.19 12.77
C MET A 169 17.22 -3.93 11.89
N SER A 170 16.16 -4.71 12.03
CA SER A 170 14.93 -4.57 11.24
C SER A 170 14.31 -3.18 11.40
N ARG A 171 14.28 -2.65 12.63
CA ARG A 171 13.80 -1.30 12.89
C ARG A 171 14.65 -0.23 12.20
N THR A 172 15.98 -0.37 12.25
CA THR A 172 16.89 0.58 11.61
C THR A 172 16.70 0.62 10.10
N VAL A 173 16.57 -0.53 9.44
CA VAL A 173 16.31 -0.58 8.00
C VAL A 173 14.95 0.03 7.66
N TRP A 174 13.92 -0.30 8.44
CA TRP A 174 12.58 0.25 8.25
C TRP A 174 12.56 1.77 8.36
N ASP A 175 13.22 2.34 9.36
CA ASP A 175 13.27 3.79 9.55
C ASP A 175 14.00 4.49 8.41
N ARG A 176 15.08 3.90 7.89
CA ARG A 176 15.76 4.43 6.69
C ARG A 176 14.86 4.39 5.45
N SER A 177 14.10 3.30 5.26
CA SER A 177 13.15 3.20 4.13
C SER A 177 12.05 4.26 4.22
N LEU A 178 11.52 4.48 5.42
CA LEU A 178 10.57 5.54 5.71
C LEU A 178 11.16 6.92 5.41
N GLU A 179 12.37 7.20 5.87
CA GLU A 179 13.06 8.47 5.59
C GLU A 179 13.22 8.71 4.08
N PHE A 180 13.56 7.69 3.30
CA PHE A 180 13.64 7.83 1.84
C PHE A 180 12.27 8.11 1.23
N ALA A 181 11.23 7.36 1.58
CA ALA A 181 9.89 7.58 1.05
C ALA A 181 9.42 9.02 1.34
N GLU A 182 9.51 9.46 2.61
CA GLU A 182 9.13 10.81 3.02
C GLU A 182 9.94 11.89 2.29
N GLN A 183 11.25 11.69 2.10
CA GLN A 183 12.11 12.65 1.42
C GLN A 183 11.71 12.87 -0.04
N TYR A 184 11.28 11.82 -0.75
CA TYR A 184 11.01 11.88 -2.19
C TYR A 184 9.53 12.01 -2.56
N ASN A 185 8.64 11.87 -1.59
CA ASN A 185 7.21 12.09 -1.77
C ASN A 185 6.91 13.57 -2.08
N GLU A 186 6.19 13.83 -3.16
CA GLU A 186 5.76 15.17 -3.55
C GLU A 186 4.23 15.18 -3.73
N PRO A 187 3.46 15.50 -2.67
CA PRO A 187 2.00 15.48 -2.72
C PRO A 187 1.44 16.23 -3.93
N GLY A 188 0.58 15.55 -4.70
CA GLY A 188 -0.03 16.09 -5.92
C GLY A 188 0.86 16.02 -7.17
N ARG A 189 2.08 15.51 -7.06
CA ARG A 189 3.01 15.33 -8.20
C ARG A 189 3.59 13.93 -8.31
N PHE A 190 4.02 13.33 -7.20
CA PHE A 190 4.60 12.00 -7.15
C PHE A 190 4.35 11.37 -5.79
N THR A 191 3.84 10.14 -5.78
CA THR A 191 3.57 9.39 -4.55
C THR A 191 4.58 8.28 -4.35
N THR A 192 5.25 8.27 -3.21
CA THR A 192 6.08 7.13 -2.77
C THR A 192 5.23 6.15 -1.97
N LEU A 193 5.38 4.86 -2.25
CA LEU A 193 4.78 3.79 -1.47
C LEU A 193 5.89 2.84 -1.02
N ILE A 194 5.83 2.43 0.24
CA ILE A 194 6.67 1.36 0.79
C ILE A 194 5.83 0.09 0.75
N GLY A 195 6.28 -0.89 -0.01
CA GLY A 195 5.72 -2.23 -0.04
C GLY A 195 6.74 -3.25 0.47
N PHE A 196 6.33 -4.51 0.50
CA PHE A 196 7.24 -5.63 0.67
C PHE A 196 6.84 -6.73 -0.30
N GLU A 197 7.83 -7.37 -0.92
CA GLU A 197 7.62 -8.68 -1.53
C GLU A 197 7.76 -9.75 -0.45
N TRP A 198 6.87 -10.73 -0.48
CA TRP A 198 7.03 -11.97 0.24
C TRP A 198 7.02 -13.13 -0.75
N THR A 199 8.00 -14.02 -0.62
CA THR A 199 8.09 -15.18 -1.52
C THR A 199 7.33 -16.36 -0.95
N SER A 200 6.31 -16.82 -1.69
CA SER A 200 5.73 -18.14 -1.43
C SER A 200 6.68 -19.21 -1.95
N ILE A 201 7.19 -20.03 -1.05
CA ILE A 201 7.98 -21.20 -1.42
C ILE A 201 7.03 -22.21 -2.07
N ALA A 202 7.40 -22.70 -3.25
CA ALA A 202 6.70 -23.77 -3.94
C ALA A 202 6.99 -25.11 -3.27
N GLU A 203 5.99 -25.79 -2.73
CA GLU A 203 6.09 -27.24 -2.52
C GLU A 203 5.57 -27.96 -3.77
N ILE A 204 5.92 -29.26 -3.93
CA ILE A 204 5.36 -30.09 -5.02
C ILE A 204 3.83 -30.08 -4.99
N GLU A 205 3.23 -29.97 -3.80
CA GLU A 205 1.78 -29.94 -3.58
C GLU A 205 1.19 -28.52 -3.64
N THR A 206 1.99 -27.49 -3.38
CA THR A 206 1.61 -26.07 -3.47
C THR A 206 2.62 -25.33 -4.32
N PRO A 207 2.51 -25.42 -5.66
CA PRO A 207 3.41 -24.67 -6.54
C PRO A 207 3.31 -23.18 -6.20
N GLY A 208 4.46 -22.64 -5.84
CA GLY A 208 4.66 -21.23 -5.56
C GLY A 208 4.46 -20.44 -6.84
N ASN A 209 3.99 -19.21 -6.69
CA ASN A 209 3.69 -18.29 -7.77
C ASN A 209 4.87 -17.38 -8.10
N LEU A 210 6.09 -17.75 -7.71
CA LEU A 210 7.29 -17.14 -8.28
C LEU A 210 7.18 -17.25 -9.81
N HIS A 211 7.42 -16.15 -10.50
CA HIS A 211 7.38 -16.07 -11.96
C HIS A 211 8.07 -17.25 -12.66
#